data_AF-A0AAV4ZHH3-F1
#
_entry.id   AF-A0AAV4ZHH3-F1
#
_cell.length_a   1.000
_cell.length_b   1.000
_cell.length_c   1.000
_cell.angle_alpha   90.00
_cell.angle_beta   90.00
_cell.angle_gamma   90.00
#
_symmetry.space_group_name_H-M   'P 1'
#
loop_
_entity.id
_entity.type
_entity.pdbx_description
1 polymer ?
#
loop_
_entity_poly.entity_id
_entity_poly.type
_entity_poly.pdbx_seq_one_letter_code
_entity_poly.pdbx_strand_id
1 'polypeptide(L)'
;MRLPAALLALPALLAAQAALGAPEPIALKDDRTSRERPTAEVLMSREIGAAVGARVETAMVDVDGNGVAEVVVRITHASTCDRSRLHCRTAVFRHDGREWRRVLDVPARTLSLGDANGRGERSLVVDEDEVRSLQSGSYRIDAKASGATRIRFAAATGAKAREIAALWGPGAVRLLDAKADLQVLAGTADLDGRNGAQPVYRLEGGAACGLVGCPIRGVVRRDGREGIVLEGFASGDVWVMGSGREGVRAMVLESTGGSVAYAFDGRRYVADGPRR
;
A
#
# COMPACT_ATOMS: atom_id res chain seq x y z
N MET A 1 14.66 -55.51 50.88
CA MET A 1 13.98 -55.22 49.60
C MET A 1 13.07 -54.02 49.79
N ARG A 2 13.36 -52.90 49.11
CA ARG A 2 12.42 -51.90 48.53
C ARG A 2 13.23 -50.63 48.19
N LEU A 3 13.42 -50.40 46.90
CA LEU A 3 13.85 -49.11 46.33
C LEU A 3 12.65 -48.14 46.35
N PRO A 4 12.87 -46.83 46.55
CA PRO A 4 12.00 -45.81 45.99
C PRO A 4 12.66 -45.15 44.78
N ALA A 5 11.87 -45.04 43.71
CA ALA A 5 12.18 -44.40 42.46
C ALA A 5 12.27 -42.87 42.62
N ALA A 6 13.31 -42.27 42.06
CA ALA A 6 13.43 -40.83 41.89
C ALA A 6 12.62 -40.38 40.67
N LEU A 7 11.59 -39.59 40.90
CA LEU A 7 10.81 -38.89 39.88
C LEU A 7 11.65 -37.72 39.29
N LEU A 8 11.94 -37.81 38.00
CA LEU A 8 12.47 -36.72 37.17
C LEU A 8 11.38 -35.67 36.97
N ALA A 9 11.58 -34.47 37.50
CA ALA A 9 10.79 -33.29 37.14
C ALA A 9 11.38 -32.66 35.87
N LEU A 10 10.67 -32.78 34.75
CA LEU A 10 10.92 -31.95 33.56
C LEU A 10 10.39 -30.53 33.82
N PRO A 11 11.18 -29.45 33.60
CA PRO A 11 10.64 -28.11 33.58
C PRO A 11 9.88 -27.91 32.27
N ALA A 12 8.57 -27.68 32.37
CA ALA A 12 7.75 -27.23 31.26
C ALA A 12 8.17 -25.80 30.88
N LEU A 13 8.90 -25.67 29.76
CA LEU A 13 9.07 -24.40 29.06
C LEU A 13 7.69 -23.94 28.55
N LEU A 14 7.03 -23.04 29.29
CA LEU A 14 5.94 -22.26 28.73
C LEU A 14 6.54 -21.31 27.68
N ALA A 15 6.37 -21.65 26.41
CA ALA A 15 6.50 -20.69 25.33
C ALA A 15 5.38 -19.65 25.48
N ALA A 16 5.74 -18.44 25.92
CA ALA A 16 4.87 -17.28 25.81
C ALA A 16 4.64 -17.00 24.32
N GLN A 17 3.52 -17.47 23.78
CA GLN A 17 3.05 -17.02 22.49
C GLN A 17 2.62 -15.56 22.68
N ALA A 18 3.41 -14.63 22.14
CA ALA A 18 2.96 -13.26 21.98
C ALA A 18 1.72 -13.31 21.07
N ALA A 19 0.54 -13.21 21.67
CA ALA A 19 -0.68 -13.00 20.92
C ALA A 19 -0.54 -11.63 20.25
N LEU A 20 -0.26 -11.62 18.94
CA LEU A 20 -0.44 -10.45 18.10
C LEU A 20 -1.92 -10.08 18.24
N GLY A 21 -2.19 -8.98 18.93
CA GLY A 21 -3.56 -8.48 19.09
C GLY A 21 -4.14 -8.14 17.73
N ALA A 22 -5.42 -8.43 17.51
CA ALA A 22 -6.11 -7.96 16.32
C ALA A 22 -6.05 -6.41 16.27
N PRO A 23 -5.96 -5.79 15.07
CA PRO A 23 -5.97 -4.34 14.95
C PRO A 23 -7.16 -3.71 15.69
N GLU A 24 -6.91 -2.63 16.41
CA GLU A 24 -7.91 -1.92 17.22
C GLU A 24 -8.74 -0.99 16.32
N PRO A 25 -10.05 -1.20 16.13
CA PRO A 25 -10.83 -0.38 15.21
C PRO A 25 -10.95 1.07 15.68
N ILE A 26 -10.76 2.02 14.76
CA ILE A 26 -11.02 3.44 15.04
C ILE A 26 -12.53 3.68 14.92
N ALA A 27 -13.17 3.90 16.06
CA ALA A 27 -14.61 4.11 16.16
C ALA A 27 -15.02 5.51 15.68
N LEU A 28 -15.29 5.63 14.37
CA LEU A 28 -15.84 6.83 13.76
C LEU A 28 -17.30 7.06 14.18
N LYS A 29 -17.65 8.33 14.45
CA LYS A 29 -18.99 8.74 14.90
C LYS A 29 -19.55 9.83 14.00
N ASP A 30 -20.82 9.72 13.63
CA ASP A 30 -21.59 10.82 13.04
C ASP A 30 -22.23 11.65 14.17
N ASP A 31 -21.39 12.34 14.93
CA ASP A 31 -21.83 13.25 16.01
C ASP A 31 -21.42 14.68 15.68
N ARG A 32 -22.42 15.52 15.39
CA ARG A 32 -22.22 16.94 15.08
C ARG A 32 -21.74 17.76 16.28
N THR A 33 -21.88 17.23 17.49
CA THR A 33 -21.49 17.90 18.75
C THR A 33 -20.12 17.46 19.25
N SER A 34 -19.48 16.52 18.56
CA SER A 34 -18.15 16.03 18.90
C SER A 34 -17.09 17.14 18.78
N ARG A 35 -16.04 17.05 19.61
CA ARG A 35 -15.01 18.10 19.73
C ARG A 35 -14.21 18.29 18.44
N GLU A 36 -14.02 17.21 17.69
CA GLU A 36 -13.24 17.18 16.46
C GLU A 36 -14.02 17.63 15.22
N ARG A 37 -15.36 17.69 15.31
CA ARG A 37 -16.22 18.03 14.17
C ARG A 37 -15.88 19.40 13.55
N PRO A 38 -15.74 20.51 14.30
CA PRO A 38 -15.41 21.80 13.70
C PRO A 38 -14.05 21.79 13.00
N THR A 39 -13.07 21.07 13.57
CA THR A 39 -11.75 20.91 12.96
C THR A 39 -11.85 20.15 11.64
N ALA A 40 -12.59 19.05 11.61
CA ALA A 40 -12.84 18.30 10.37
C ALA A 40 -13.53 19.15 9.30
N GLU A 41 -14.52 19.96 9.67
CA GLU A 41 -15.25 20.85 8.76
C GLU A 41 -14.36 21.94 8.16
N VAL A 42 -13.37 22.45 8.89
CA VAL A 42 -12.35 23.37 8.36
C VAL A 42 -11.40 22.64 7.40
N LEU A 43 -10.82 21.51 7.85
CA LEU A 43 -9.77 20.79 7.14
C LEU A 43 -10.25 20.09 5.85
N MET A 44 -11.56 19.79 5.77
CA MET A 44 -12.21 19.14 4.64
C MET A 44 -13.32 20.01 4.03
N SER A 45 -13.30 21.32 4.26
CA SER A 45 -14.35 22.26 3.84
C SER A 45 -14.71 22.14 2.35
N ARG A 46 -13.71 22.01 1.47
CA ARG A 46 -13.90 21.84 0.02
C ARG A 46 -14.62 20.52 -0.29
N GLU A 47 -14.14 19.42 0.28
CA GLU A 47 -14.69 18.09 0.06
C GLU A 47 -16.12 17.95 0.59
N ILE A 48 -16.38 18.45 1.80
CA ILE A 48 -17.70 18.43 2.44
C ILE A 48 -18.66 19.34 1.67
N GLY A 49 -18.22 20.54 1.28
CA GLY A 49 -19.02 21.48 0.49
C GLY A 49 -19.39 20.93 -0.90
N ALA A 50 -18.49 20.18 -1.53
CA ALA A 50 -18.76 19.50 -2.81
C ALA A 50 -19.67 18.26 -2.67
N ALA A 51 -19.86 17.75 -1.45
CA ALA A 51 -20.66 16.58 -1.13
C ALA A 51 -21.87 16.99 -0.26
N VAL A 52 -22.71 17.88 -0.77
CA VAL A 52 -23.89 18.37 -0.03
C VAL A 52 -24.78 17.21 0.41
N GLY A 53 -25.12 17.17 1.71
CA GLY A 53 -25.87 16.07 2.31
C GLY A 53 -25.04 14.83 2.65
N ALA A 54 -23.71 14.89 2.52
CA ALA A 54 -22.82 13.84 2.97
C ALA A 54 -22.96 13.59 4.47
N ARG A 55 -22.81 12.33 4.85
CA ARG A 55 -22.56 11.96 6.23
C ARG A 55 -21.06 12.13 6.50
N VAL A 56 -20.71 12.91 7.52
CA VAL A 56 -19.33 13.11 7.95
C VAL A 56 -19.16 12.38 9.26
N GLU A 57 -18.24 11.44 9.31
CA GLU A 57 -17.95 10.64 10.50
C GLU A 57 -16.54 10.97 10.99
N THR A 58 -16.37 11.20 12.29
CA THR A 58 -15.11 11.67 12.85
C THR A 58 -14.66 10.82 14.05
N ALA A 59 -13.36 10.85 14.32
CA ALA A 59 -12.78 10.36 15.57
C ALA A 59 -11.52 11.16 15.93
N MET A 60 -11.21 11.20 17.22
CA MET A 60 -9.91 11.60 17.74
C MET A 60 -9.15 10.35 18.19
N VAL A 61 -7.91 10.21 17.75
CA VAL A 61 -7.08 9.04 18.08
C VAL A 61 -5.63 9.49 18.21
N ASP A 62 -4.95 9.08 19.27
CA ASP A 62 -3.52 9.29 19.43
C ASP A 62 -2.78 8.13 18.76
N VAL A 63 -2.39 8.32 17.50
CA VAL A 63 -1.80 7.26 16.68
C VAL A 63 -0.34 7.03 17.05
N ASP A 64 0.37 8.06 17.51
CA ASP A 64 1.79 7.98 17.82
C ASP A 64 2.13 7.97 19.32
N GLY A 65 1.11 7.98 20.18
CA GLY A 65 1.26 7.86 21.62
C GLY A 65 1.88 9.09 22.27
N ASN A 66 1.86 10.25 21.60
CA ASN A 66 2.49 11.47 22.08
C ASN A 66 1.55 12.34 22.95
N GLY A 67 0.29 11.91 23.16
CA GLY A 67 -0.74 12.62 23.91
C GLY A 67 -1.50 13.68 23.11
N VAL A 68 -1.19 13.86 21.82
CA VAL A 68 -1.87 14.77 20.88
C VAL A 68 -2.61 13.93 19.85
N ALA A 69 -3.93 13.89 19.98
CA ALA A 69 -4.75 13.11 19.07
C ALA A 69 -4.77 13.69 17.65
N GLU A 70 -4.60 12.80 16.67
CA GLU A 70 -4.99 13.00 15.28
C GLU A 70 -6.51 13.06 15.12
N VAL A 71 -6.96 13.78 14.09
CA VAL A 71 -8.36 13.82 13.66
C VAL A 71 -8.54 12.93 12.45
N VAL A 72 -9.42 11.94 12.58
CA VAL A 72 -9.83 11.06 11.48
C VAL A 72 -11.17 11.53 10.96
N VAL A 73 -11.30 11.64 9.64
CA VAL A 73 -12.52 12.11 8.97
C VAL A 73 -12.87 11.14 7.85
N ARG A 74 -14.12 10.70 7.81
CA ARG A 74 -14.71 9.96 6.69
C ARG A 74 -15.89 10.74 6.12
N ILE A 75 -15.94 10.86 4.80
CA ILE A 75 -17.07 11.48 4.10
C ILE A 75 -17.79 10.38 3.33
N THR A 76 -19.00 10.06 3.76
CA THR A 76 -19.86 9.05 3.15
C THR A 76 -20.87 9.74 2.24
N HIS A 77 -20.58 9.73 0.92
CA HIS A 77 -21.40 10.32 -0.14
C HIS A 77 -21.09 9.66 -1.49
N ALA A 78 -22.02 9.73 -2.46
CA ALA A 78 -21.84 9.11 -3.77
C ALA A 78 -20.62 9.64 -4.56
N SER A 79 -20.17 10.87 -4.28
CA SER A 79 -18.98 11.45 -4.92
C SER A 79 -17.66 11.13 -4.20
N THR A 80 -17.72 10.63 -2.96
CA THR A 80 -16.55 10.34 -2.13
C THR A 80 -16.35 8.85 -1.87
N CYS A 81 -17.34 8.03 -2.20
CA CYS A 81 -17.26 6.58 -2.12
C CYS A 81 -17.14 5.92 -3.50
N ASP A 82 -16.67 4.67 -3.51
CA ASP A 82 -16.72 3.82 -4.69
C ASP A 82 -18.17 3.48 -5.11
N ARG A 83 -18.33 2.79 -6.25
CA ARG A 83 -19.65 2.41 -6.77
C ARG A 83 -20.45 1.53 -5.80
N SER A 84 -19.75 0.71 -4.99
CA SER A 84 -20.36 -0.16 -3.99
C SER A 84 -20.80 0.60 -2.72
N ARG A 85 -20.36 1.86 -2.57
CA ARG A 85 -20.52 2.69 -1.36
C ARG A 85 -19.86 2.10 -0.11
N LEU A 86 -18.92 1.17 -0.26
CA LEU A 86 -18.22 0.54 0.85
C LEU A 86 -16.91 1.25 1.16
N HIS A 87 -16.19 1.70 0.14
CA HIS A 87 -14.91 2.39 0.31
C HIS A 87 -15.11 3.87 0.14
N CYS A 88 -15.17 4.59 1.25
CA CYS A 88 -15.37 6.02 1.29
C CYS A 88 -14.06 6.73 1.63
N ARG A 89 -13.87 7.93 1.07
CA ARG A 89 -12.71 8.76 1.36
C ARG A 89 -12.58 8.98 2.86
N THR A 90 -11.46 8.50 3.40
CA THR A 90 -11.09 8.57 4.80
C THR A 90 -9.72 9.24 4.89
N ALA A 91 -9.64 10.31 5.66
CA ALA A 91 -8.44 11.10 5.86
C ALA A 91 -8.04 11.13 7.33
N VAL A 92 -6.74 11.20 7.58
CA VAL A 92 -6.17 11.40 8.92
C VAL A 92 -5.35 12.68 8.90
N PHE A 93 -5.61 13.54 9.88
CA PHE A 93 -4.93 14.81 10.06
C PHE A 93 -4.13 14.78 11.36
N ARG A 94 -2.87 15.16 11.26
CA ARG A 94 -1.95 15.28 12.38
C ARG A 94 -1.60 16.73 12.59
N HIS A 95 -1.59 17.18 13.84
CA HIS A 95 -1.10 18.50 14.20
C HIS A 95 0.39 18.42 14.50
N ASP A 96 1.23 19.18 13.79
CA ASP A 96 2.69 19.16 13.99
C ASP A 96 3.18 20.18 15.03
N GLY A 97 2.25 20.80 15.76
CA GLY A 97 2.50 21.88 16.72
C GLY A 97 2.27 23.27 16.14
N ARG A 98 2.18 23.41 14.81
CA ARG A 98 1.88 24.68 14.14
C ARG A 98 0.63 24.60 13.26
N GLU A 99 0.51 23.54 12.50
CA GLU A 99 -0.59 23.36 11.55
C GLU A 99 -1.07 21.92 11.51
N TRP A 100 -2.31 21.76 11.06
CA TRP A 100 -2.86 20.46 10.71
C TRP A 100 -2.36 20.05 9.33
N ARG A 101 -1.78 18.86 9.25
CA ARG A 101 -1.36 18.24 7.99
C ARG A 101 -2.12 16.97 7.75
N ARG A 102 -2.57 16.78 6.50
CA ARG A 102 -3.15 15.52 6.07
C ARG A 102 -2.04 14.49 5.92
N VAL A 103 -2.03 13.48 6.78
CA VAL A 103 -1.01 12.43 6.81
C VAL A 103 -1.50 11.12 6.18
N LEU A 104 -2.82 10.95 6.01
CA LEU A 104 -3.43 9.87 5.24
C LEU A 104 -4.63 10.42 4.45
N ASP A 105 -4.83 9.92 3.23
CA ASP A 105 -6.03 10.19 2.40
C ASP A 105 -6.25 8.98 1.48
N VAL A 106 -7.19 8.12 1.84
CA VAL A 106 -7.43 6.85 1.14
C VAL A 106 -8.93 6.51 1.09
N PRO A 107 -9.40 5.79 0.06
CA PRO A 107 -10.70 5.13 0.13
C PRO A 107 -10.60 3.95 1.10
N ALA A 108 -11.46 3.90 2.11
CA ALA A 108 -11.46 2.84 3.11
C ALA A 108 -12.88 2.50 3.58
N ARG A 109 -13.13 1.22 3.84
CA ARG A 109 -14.28 0.70 4.57
C ARG A 109 -13.99 0.69 6.06
N THR A 110 -12.80 0.24 6.47
CA THR A 110 -12.38 0.22 7.88
C THR A 110 -11.02 0.88 8.04
N LEU A 111 -10.79 1.45 9.22
CA LEU A 111 -9.49 1.98 9.63
C LEU A 111 -9.26 1.55 11.08
N SER A 112 -8.11 0.98 11.35
CA SER A 112 -7.73 0.46 12.67
C SER A 112 -6.31 0.86 13.02
N LEU A 113 -5.99 0.89 14.30
CA LEU A 113 -4.64 1.03 14.79
C LEU A 113 -3.96 -0.34 14.81
N GLY A 114 -2.82 -0.44 14.16
CA GLY A 114 -1.95 -1.60 14.22
C GLY A 114 -0.97 -1.52 15.38
N ASP A 115 0.11 -2.29 15.23
CA ASP A 115 1.18 -2.38 16.21
C ASP A 115 1.99 -1.08 16.32
N ALA A 116 2.42 -0.79 17.54
CA ALA A 116 3.39 0.27 17.81
C ALA A 116 4.80 -0.18 17.41
N ASN A 117 5.56 0.70 16.77
CA ASN A 117 6.98 0.49 16.54
C ASN A 117 7.80 0.83 17.80
N GLY A 118 9.12 0.65 17.74
CA GLY A 118 10.02 0.94 18.87
C GLY A 118 10.06 2.39 19.34
N ARG A 119 9.40 3.32 18.63
CA ARG A 119 9.24 4.73 19.01
C ARG A 119 7.83 5.05 19.55
N GLY A 120 6.95 4.06 19.64
CA GLY A 120 5.55 4.24 20.02
C GLY A 120 4.60 4.59 18.87
N GLU A 121 5.13 4.85 17.66
CA GLU A 121 4.30 5.17 16.50
C GLU A 121 3.54 3.92 16.04
N ARG A 122 2.20 3.98 16.01
CA ARG A 122 1.37 2.87 15.54
C ARG A 122 1.19 2.92 14.03
N SER A 123 1.17 1.77 13.39
CA SER A 123 0.71 1.66 12.01
C SER A 123 -0.79 1.89 11.91
N LEU A 124 -1.26 2.26 10.72
CA LEU A 124 -2.68 2.29 10.39
C LEU A 124 -3.00 1.09 9.50
N VAL A 125 -4.05 0.35 9.84
CA VAL A 125 -4.52 -0.79 9.05
C VAL A 125 -5.79 -0.37 8.33
N VAL A 126 -5.71 -0.32 7.01
CA VAL A 126 -6.82 -0.02 6.10
C VAL A 126 -7.45 -1.32 5.64
N ASP A 127 -8.77 -1.43 5.70
CA ASP A 127 -9.53 -2.58 5.17
C ASP A 127 -9.06 -3.97 5.66
N GLU A 128 -8.57 -4.02 6.90
CA GLU A 128 -8.14 -5.21 7.67
C GLU A 128 -6.72 -5.72 7.41
N ASP A 129 -6.17 -5.55 6.21
CA ASP A 129 -4.87 -6.13 5.85
C ASP A 129 -3.85 -5.14 5.25
N GLU A 130 -4.29 -3.98 4.79
CA GLU A 130 -3.39 -2.98 4.24
C GLU A 130 -2.76 -2.14 5.35
N VAL A 131 -1.58 -2.57 5.79
CA VAL A 131 -0.76 -1.86 6.77
C VAL A 131 -0.09 -0.65 6.12
N ARG A 132 -0.20 0.49 6.80
CA ARG A 132 0.48 1.73 6.46
C ARG A 132 1.32 2.21 7.63
N SER A 133 2.56 2.54 7.34
CA SER A 133 3.55 3.03 8.30
C SER A 133 3.87 4.49 8.02
N LEU A 134 4.17 5.27 9.07
CA LEU A 134 4.54 6.67 8.91
C LEU A 134 5.92 6.77 8.24
N GLN A 135 5.98 7.40 7.06
CA GLN A 135 7.19 7.61 6.28
C GLN A 135 7.22 9.05 5.78
N SER A 136 8.30 9.78 6.09
CA SER A 136 8.51 11.16 5.62
C SER A 136 7.30 12.08 5.86
N GLY A 137 6.64 11.94 7.03
CA GLY A 137 5.49 12.76 7.43
C GLY A 137 4.12 12.34 6.85
N SER A 138 4.02 11.17 6.22
CA SER A 138 2.75 10.63 5.69
C SER A 138 2.66 9.12 5.86
N TYR A 139 1.47 8.57 6.07
CA TYR A 139 1.23 7.14 6.11
C TYR A 139 1.30 6.55 4.70
N ARG A 140 2.31 5.71 4.48
CA ARG A 140 2.55 5.01 3.22
C ARG A 140 2.36 3.51 3.41
N ILE A 141 1.98 2.82 2.35
CA ILE A 141 1.82 1.37 2.39
C ILE A 141 3.14 0.70 2.78
N ASP A 142 3.06 -0.19 3.76
CA ASP A 142 4.15 -1.06 4.20
C ASP A 142 3.88 -2.45 3.64
N ALA A 143 4.31 -2.65 2.39
CA ALA A 143 3.99 -3.88 1.65
C ALA A 143 4.36 -5.14 2.42
N LYS A 144 5.49 -5.13 3.13
CA LYS A 144 5.94 -6.28 3.93
C LYS A 144 5.00 -6.54 5.10
N ALA A 145 4.65 -5.50 5.87
CA ALA A 145 3.72 -5.64 6.99
C ALA A 145 2.31 -6.03 6.52
N SER A 146 1.90 -5.61 5.33
CA SER A 146 0.63 -6.01 4.71
C SER A 146 0.66 -7.41 4.08
N GLY A 147 1.68 -8.23 4.35
CA GLY A 147 1.79 -9.60 3.82
C GLY A 147 1.99 -9.68 2.30
N ALA A 148 2.42 -8.60 1.65
CA ALA A 148 2.66 -8.59 0.21
C ALA A 148 3.82 -9.51 -0.17
N THR A 149 3.74 -10.09 -1.37
CA THR A 149 4.79 -10.94 -1.92
C THR A 149 5.72 -10.09 -2.79
N ARG A 150 7.02 -10.13 -2.49
CA ARG A 150 8.05 -9.49 -3.32
C ARG A 150 8.18 -10.20 -4.66
N ILE A 151 8.18 -9.43 -5.75
CA ILE A 151 8.52 -9.93 -7.08
C ILE A 151 10.03 -10.17 -7.14
N ARG A 152 10.40 -11.40 -7.49
CA ARG A 152 11.79 -11.77 -7.74
C ARG A 152 12.10 -11.57 -9.21
N PHE A 153 13.04 -10.67 -9.46
CA PHE A 153 13.52 -10.38 -10.81
C PHE A 153 14.78 -11.18 -11.12
N ALA A 154 14.89 -11.68 -12.34
CA ALA A 154 16.08 -12.30 -12.89
C ALA A 154 16.45 -11.62 -14.21
N ALA A 155 17.75 -11.63 -14.54
CA ALA A 155 18.23 -11.09 -15.80
C ALA A 155 17.66 -11.87 -16.99
N ALA A 156 17.01 -11.16 -17.92
CA ALA A 156 16.70 -11.71 -19.23
C ALA A 156 17.94 -11.56 -20.13
N THR A 157 18.19 -12.54 -20.99
CA THR A 157 19.33 -12.54 -21.92
C THR A 157 18.90 -12.85 -23.35
N GLY A 158 19.76 -12.50 -24.32
CA GLY A 158 19.58 -12.86 -25.72
C GLY A 158 18.27 -12.33 -26.33
N ALA A 159 17.59 -13.17 -27.10
CA ALA A 159 16.34 -12.80 -27.78
C ALA A 159 15.26 -12.32 -26.80
N LYS A 160 15.14 -12.95 -25.63
CA LYS A 160 14.11 -12.59 -24.65
C LYS A 160 14.32 -11.19 -24.09
N ALA A 161 15.56 -10.80 -23.80
CA ALA A 161 15.88 -9.45 -23.36
C ALA A 161 15.49 -8.40 -24.42
N ARG A 162 15.78 -8.71 -25.70
CA ARG A 162 15.44 -7.84 -26.83
C ARG A 162 13.92 -7.67 -26.99
N GLU A 163 13.15 -8.76 -26.90
CA GLU A 163 11.68 -8.73 -26.95
C GLU A 163 11.09 -7.87 -25.84
N ILE A 164 11.59 -8.05 -24.62
CA ILE A 164 11.13 -7.28 -23.46
C ILE A 164 11.50 -5.81 -23.63
N ALA A 165 12.74 -5.49 -24.03
CA ALA A 165 13.16 -4.11 -24.29
C ALA A 165 12.30 -3.44 -25.36
N ALA A 166 11.85 -4.18 -26.38
CA ALA A 166 10.98 -3.67 -27.43
C ALA A 166 9.62 -3.17 -26.91
N LEU A 167 9.16 -3.63 -25.73
CA LEU A 167 7.98 -3.05 -25.09
C LEU A 167 8.17 -1.54 -24.88
N TRP A 168 9.36 -1.09 -24.47
CA TRP A 168 9.71 0.33 -24.28
C TRP A 168 10.11 1.05 -25.57
N GLY A 169 10.01 0.36 -26.71
CA GLY A 169 10.25 0.91 -28.04
C GLY A 169 11.69 0.73 -28.54
N PRO A 170 11.96 1.18 -29.78
CA PRO A 170 13.23 0.94 -30.47
C PRO A 170 14.43 1.62 -29.80
N GLY A 171 14.21 2.65 -28.98
CA GLY A 171 15.27 3.28 -28.18
C GLY A 171 15.90 2.31 -27.18
N ALA A 172 15.08 1.61 -26.39
CA ALA A 172 15.54 0.65 -25.40
C ALA A 172 16.27 -0.53 -26.05
N VAL A 173 15.78 -1.01 -27.20
CA VAL A 173 16.45 -2.06 -27.98
C VAL A 173 17.85 -1.63 -28.43
N ARG A 174 18.00 -0.40 -28.94
CA ARG A 174 19.31 0.13 -29.36
C ARG A 174 20.28 0.26 -28.19
N LEU A 175 19.80 0.71 -27.02
CA LEU A 175 20.62 0.79 -25.81
C LEU A 175 21.09 -0.59 -25.35
N LEU A 176 20.22 -1.60 -25.41
CA LEU A 176 20.55 -2.98 -25.08
C LEU A 176 21.61 -3.54 -26.05
N ASP A 177 21.42 -3.32 -27.35
CA ASP A 177 22.33 -3.79 -28.41
C ASP A 177 23.71 -3.12 -28.32
N ALA A 178 23.74 -1.83 -27.98
CA ALA A 178 24.96 -1.09 -27.75
C ALA A 178 25.70 -1.52 -26.48
N LYS A 179 25.13 -2.43 -25.68
CA LYS A 179 25.61 -2.77 -24.33
C LYS A 179 25.85 -1.51 -23.50
N ALA A 180 24.96 -0.52 -23.66
CA ALA A 180 24.90 0.60 -22.73
C ALA A 180 24.63 0.04 -21.33
N ASP A 181 24.83 0.85 -20.29
CA ASP A 181 24.47 0.51 -18.91
C ASP A 181 22.93 0.35 -18.79
N LEU A 182 22.44 -0.79 -19.28
CA LEU A 182 21.05 -1.21 -19.42
C LEU A 182 20.97 -2.72 -19.22
N GLN A 183 20.21 -3.14 -18.21
CA GLN A 183 19.88 -4.52 -17.94
C GLN A 183 18.37 -4.72 -18.03
N VAL A 184 17.94 -5.80 -18.67
CA VAL A 184 16.52 -6.18 -18.75
C VAL A 184 16.26 -7.26 -17.73
N LEU A 185 15.34 -6.99 -16.80
CA LEU A 185 14.93 -7.94 -15.79
C LEU A 185 13.50 -8.40 -16.02
N ALA A 186 13.25 -9.68 -15.73
CA ALA A 186 11.94 -10.30 -15.77
C ALA A 186 11.65 -10.98 -14.44
N GLY A 187 10.44 -10.76 -13.94
CA GLY A 187 9.84 -11.46 -12.82
C GLY A 187 8.43 -11.87 -13.20
N THR A 188 7.77 -12.58 -12.29
CA THR A 188 6.37 -12.93 -12.44
C THR A 188 5.62 -12.68 -11.14
N ALA A 189 4.35 -12.33 -11.27
CA ALA A 189 3.44 -12.21 -10.15
C ALA A 189 2.00 -12.40 -10.61
N ASP A 190 1.13 -12.85 -9.72
CA ASP A 190 -0.31 -12.86 -9.96
C ASP A 190 -0.84 -11.42 -9.88
N LEU A 191 -0.98 -10.76 -11.02
CA LEU A 191 -1.42 -9.37 -11.16
C LEU A 191 -2.94 -9.25 -11.25
N ASP A 192 -3.68 -10.29 -11.61
CA ASP A 192 -5.12 -10.17 -11.84
C ASP A 192 -5.98 -11.11 -11.01
N GLY A 193 -5.35 -11.96 -10.17
CA GLY A 193 -6.03 -12.90 -9.29
C GLY A 193 -6.72 -14.06 -10.02
N ARG A 194 -6.64 -14.11 -11.35
CA ARG A 194 -7.50 -14.95 -12.20
C ARG A 194 -6.73 -15.83 -13.17
N ASN A 195 -5.63 -15.33 -13.73
CA ASN A 195 -4.92 -15.97 -14.83
C ASN A 195 -3.48 -16.41 -14.44
N GLY A 196 -3.25 -16.70 -13.16
CA GLY A 196 -1.96 -17.19 -12.67
C GLY A 196 -0.86 -16.12 -12.70
N ALA A 197 0.42 -16.54 -12.76
CA ALA A 197 1.53 -15.61 -12.71
C ALA A 197 1.73 -14.91 -14.07
N GLN A 198 1.60 -13.58 -14.10
CA GLN A 198 1.87 -12.77 -15.27
C GLN A 198 3.26 -12.10 -15.23
N PRO A 199 3.84 -11.77 -16.40
CA PRO A 199 5.15 -11.13 -16.46
C PRO A 199 5.15 -9.71 -15.90
N VAL A 200 6.19 -9.42 -15.12
CA VAL A 200 6.58 -8.07 -14.72
C VAL A 200 8.02 -7.85 -15.15
N TYR A 201 8.28 -6.72 -15.78
CA TYR A 201 9.57 -6.39 -16.36
C TYR A 201 10.11 -5.10 -15.76
N ARG A 202 11.43 -5.03 -15.63
CA ARG A 202 12.16 -3.84 -15.17
C ARG A 202 13.33 -3.58 -16.10
N LEU A 203 13.57 -2.32 -16.45
CA LEU A 203 14.84 -1.91 -17.06
C LEU A 203 15.71 -1.29 -15.96
N GLU A 204 16.90 -1.81 -15.75
CA GLU A 204 17.89 -1.28 -14.81
C GLU A 204 19.10 -0.69 -15.53
N GLY A 205 19.90 0.12 -14.85
CA GLY A 205 21.11 0.76 -15.38
C GLY A 205 20.93 2.26 -15.64
N GLY A 206 22.04 3.00 -15.63
CA GLY A 206 22.06 4.46 -15.75
C GLY A 206 21.46 5.00 -17.05
N ALA A 207 21.35 4.17 -18.10
CA ALA A 207 20.71 4.56 -19.35
C ALA A 207 19.17 4.49 -19.32
N ALA A 208 18.57 3.81 -18.32
CA ALA A 208 17.11 3.66 -18.20
C ALA A 208 16.54 4.26 -16.90
N CYS A 209 17.27 4.16 -15.79
CA CYS A 209 16.78 4.64 -14.50
C CYS A 209 16.97 6.16 -14.37
N GLY A 210 15.95 6.84 -13.85
CA GLY A 210 16.00 8.27 -13.53
C GLY A 210 15.94 8.51 -12.02
N LEU A 211 15.79 9.78 -11.62
CA LEU A 211 15.66 10.19 -10.21
C LEU A 211 14.48 9.51 -9.49
N VAL A 212 13.44 9.15 -10.24
CA VAL A 212 12.21 8.51 -9.74
C VAL A 212 12.30 6.98 -9.71
N GLY A 213 13.43 6.41 -10.14
CA GLY A 213 13.68 4.97 -10.19
C GLY A 213 13.75 4.42 -11.61
N CYS A 214 13.77 3.10 -11.66
CA CYS A 214 13.87 2.29 -12.87
C CYS A 214 12.46 1.95 -13.40
N PRO A 215 12.20 2.04 -14.71
CA PRO A 215 10.86 1.82 -15.25
C PRO A 215 10.43 0.35 -15.09
N ILE A 216 9.18 0.16 -14.67
CA ILE A 216 8.52 -1.12 -14.42
C ILE A 216 7.31 -1.25 -15.34
N ARG A 217 7.11 -2.44 -15.91
CA ARG A 217 5.90 -2.79 -16.64
C ARG A 217 5.34 -4.13 -16.24
N GLY A 218 4.04 -4.17 -15.97
CA GLY A 218 3.27 -5.41 -15.81
C GLY A 218 2.49 -5.68 -17.09
N VAL A 219 2.51 -6.92 -17.55
CA VAL A 219 1.86 -7.32 -18.80
C VAL A 219 0.86 -8.43 -18.50
N VAL A 220 -0.38 -8.29 -18.94
CA VAL A 220 -1.39 -9.35 -18.85
C VAL A 220 -1.74 -9.82 -20.25
N ARG A 221 -1.91 -11.13 -20.42
CA ARG A 221 -2.37 -11.72 -21.67
C ARG A 221 -3.87 -11.98 -21.56
N ARG A 222 -4.67 -11.32 -22.40
CA ARG A 222 -6.12 -11.55 -22.54
C ARG A 222 -6.45 -11.85 -23.99
N ASP A 223 -7.19 -12.93 -24.23
CA ASP A 223 -7.64 -13.33 -25.57
C ASP A 223 -6.50 -13.41 -26.60
N GLY A 224 -5.35 -13.94 -26.18
CA GLY A 224 -4.16 -14.08 -27.02
C GLY A 224 -3.39 -12.78 -27.29
N ARG A 225 -3.85 -11.62 -26.79
CA ARG A 225 -3.17 -10.33 -26.89
C ARG A 225 -2.48 -9.97 -25.57
N GLU A 226 -1.25 -9.49 -25.67
CA GLU A 226 -0.53 -8.94 -24.52
C GLU A 226 -0.84 -7.45 -24.38
N GLY A 227 -1.30 -7.06 -23.19
CA GLY A 227 -1.57 -5.67 -22.84
C GLY A 227 -0.71 -5.23 -21.67
N ILE A 228 -0.10 -4.06 -21.77
CA ILE A 228 0.57 -3.43 -20.63
C ILE A 228 -0.52 -2.92 -19.69
N VAL A 229 -0.55 -3.47 -18.48
CA VAL A 229 -1.51 -3.10 -17.44
C VAL A 229 -0.88 -2.27 -16.34
N LEU A 230 0.44 -2.28 -16.18
CA LEU A 230 1.14 -1.46 -15.20
C LEU A 230 2.26 -0.70 -15.91
N GLU A 231 2.34 0.60 -15.63
CA GLU A 231 3.48 1.44 -15.98
C GLU A 231 3.84 2.28 -14.77
N GLY A 232 5.08 2.15 -14.29
CA GLY A 232 5.54 2.86 -13.11
C GLY A 232 7.06 2.89 -13.03
N PHE A 233 7.57 3.40 -11.91
CA PHE A 233 8.99 3.47 -11.63
C PHE A 233 9.25 2.95 -10.21
N ALA A 234 10.32 2.19 -10.04
CA ALA A 234 10.75 1.70 -8.74
C ALA A 234 12.25 1.89 -8.56
N SER A 235 12.67 2.44 -7.43
CA SER A 235 14.09 2.47 -7.02
C SER A 235 14.45 1.25 -6.17
N GLY A 236 13.47 0.62 -5.52
CA GLY A 236 13.65 -0.52 -4.63
C GLY A 236 12.89 -1.76 -5.09
N ASP A 237 12.24 -2.42 -4.14
CA ASP A 237 11.47 -3.62 -4.37
C ASP A 237 10.10 -3.33 -5.01
N VAL A 238 9.58 -4.37 -5.67
CA VAL A 238 8.23 -4.38 -6.23
C VAL A 238 7.46 -5.49 -5.53
N TRP A 239 6.26 -5.18 -5.07
CA TRP A 239 5.44 -6.09 -4.28
C TRP A 239 4.06 -6.24 -4.89
N VAL A 240 3.45 -7.40 -4.64
CA VAL A 240 2.05 -7.69 -4.99
C VAL A 240 1.28 -8.06 -3.73
N MET A 241 0.19 -7.36 -3.52
CA MET A 241 -0.67 -7.54 -2.35
C MET A 241 -1.46 -8.86 -2.41
N GLY A 242 -1.75 -9.40 -1.22
CA GLY A 242 -2.51 -10.63 -1.02
C GLY A 242 -3.98 -10.52 -1.47
N SER A 243 -4.61 -9.41 -1.10
CA SER A 243 -5.96 -9.03 -1.46
C SER A 243 -5.92 -7.71 -2.24
N GLY A 244 -7.00 -7.41 -2.95
CA GLY A 244 -7.18 -6.08 -3.51
C GLY A 244 -8.63 -5.87 -3.93
N ARG A 245 -8.94 -4.65 -4.39
CA ARG A 245 -10.32 -4.25 -4.70
C ARG A 245 -10.85 -5.07 -5.89
N GLU A 246 -12.09 -5.54 -5.76
CA GLU A 246 -12.80 -6.30 -6.81
C GLU A 246 -12.11 -7.61 -7.26
N GLY A 247 -11.28 -8.19 -6.38
CA GLY A 247 -10.55 -9.42 -6.64
C GLY A 247 -9.28 -9.23 -7.49
N VAL A 248 -8.88 -7.99 -7.78
CA VAL A 248 -7.61 -7.67 -8.42
C VAL A 248 -6.63 -7.18 -7.36
N ARG A 249 -5.44 -7.78 -7.32
CA ARG A 249 -4.40 -7.48 -6.32
C ARG A 249 -3.82 -6.09 -6.53
N ALA A 250 -3.42 -5.40 -5.46
CA ALA A 250 -2.71 -4.13 -5.60
C ALA A 250 -1.20 -4.37 -5.84
N MET A 251 -0.57 -3.46 -6.58
CA MET A 251 0.88 -3.44 -6.81
C MET A 251 1.52 -2.35 -5.95
N VAL A 252 2.66 -2.60 -5.33
CA VAL A 252 3.41 -1.58 -4.60
C VAL A 252 4.81 -1.45 -5.20
N LEU A 253 5.16 -0.24 -5.59
CA LEU A 253 6.49 0.11 -6.08
C LEU A 253 7.21 0.95 -5.03
N GLU A 254 8.39 0.51 -4.59
CA GLU A 254 9.24 1.32 -3.72
C GLU A 254 9.96 2.40 -4.53
N SER A 255 9.86 3.65 -4.06
CA SER A 255 10.54 4.81 -4.64
C SER A 255 11.42 5.50 -3.60
N THR A 256 12.25 6.45 -4.05
CA THR A 256 13.11 7.27 -3.19
C THR A 256 12.30 8.11 -2.18
N GLY A 257 11.04 8.42 -2.48
CA GLY A 257 10.12 9.15 -1.60
C GLY A 257 9.21 8.26 -0.75
N GLY A 258 9.42 6.95 -0.74
CA GLY A 258 8.58 5.95 -0.10
C GLY A 258 7.80 5.09 -1.08
N SER A 259 6.89 4.27 -0.57
CA SER A 259 6.11 3.33 -1.39
C SER A 259 4.93 3.99 -2.11
N VAL A 260 4.69 3.60 -3.36
CA VAL A 260 3.51 3.97 -4.16
C VAL A 260 2.68 2.73 -4.41
N ALA A 261 1.44 2.72 -3.89
CA ALA A 261 0.45 1.70 -4.21
C ALA A 261 -0.19 2.01 -5.56
N TYR A 262 -0.53 0.97 -6.33
CA TYR A 262 -1.28 1.05 -7.57
C TYR A 262 -2.49 0.14 -7.47
N ALA A 263 -3.65 0.69 -7.81
CA ALA A 263 -4.92 -0.03 -7.87
C ALA A 263 -5.36 -0.20 -9.32
N PHE A 264 -6.02 -1.30 -9.63
CA PHE A 264 -6.54 -1.58 -10.97
C PHE A 264 -7.88 -0.85 -11.20
N ASP A 265 -7.99 -0.10 -12.30
CA ASP A 265 -9.18 0.70 -12.64
C ASP A 265 -10.19 -0.03 -13.55
N GLY A 266 -9.97 -1.32 -13.80
CA GLY A 266 -10.71 -2.13 -14.78
C GLY A 266 -9.96 -2.31 -16.11
N ARG A 267 -8.98 -1.45 -16.40
CA ARG A 267 -8.15 -1.51 -17.60
C ARG A 267 -6.65 -1.57 -17.30
N ARG A 268 -6.17 -0.77 -16.35
CA ARG A 268 -4.77 -0.67 -15.97
C ARG A 268 -4.63 -0.33 -14.48
N TYR A 269 -3.44 -0.56 -13.95
CA TYR A 269 -2.97 -0.06 -12.68
C TYR A 269 -2.73 1.44 -12.76
N VAL A 270 -3.28 2.16 -11.80
CA VAL A 270 -3.13 3.60 -11.62
C VAL A 270 -2.66 3.84 -10.20
N ALA A 271 -1.73 4.78 -10.00
CA ALA A 271 -1.24 5.12 -8.68
C ALA A 271 -2.42 5.49 -7.77
N ASP A 272 -2.54 4.80 -6.63
CA ASP A 272 -3.50 5.07 -5.58
C ASP A 272 -2.96 6.22 -4.73
N GLY A 273 -3.24 7.43 -5.19
CA GLY A 273 -2.88 8.68 -4.52
C GLY A 273 -4.10 9.59 -4.42
N PRO A 274 -4.02 10.67 -3.61
CA PRO A 274 -5.09 11.64 -3.51
C PRO A 274 -5.40 12.19 -4.90
N ARG A 275 -6.61 11.88 -5.40
CA ARG A 275 -7.15 12.51 -6.61
C ARG A 275 -7.30 13.99 -6.28
N ARG A 276 -6.49 14.84 -6.91
CA ARG A 276 -6.49 16.30 -6.72
C ARG A 276 -7.81 16.93 -7.18
#